data_AF-A0A2P2MN26-F1
#
_entry.id   AF-A0A2P2MN26-F1
#
_cell.length_a   1.000
_cell.length_b   1.000
_cell.length_c   1.000
_cell.angle_alpha   90.00
_cell.angle_beta   90.00
_cell.angle_gamma   90.00
#
_symmetry.space_group_name_H-M   'P 1'
#
loop_
_entity.id
_entity.type
_entity.pdbx_description
1 polymer ?
#
loop_
_entity_poly.entity_id
_entity_poly.type
_entity_poly.pdbx_seq_one_letter_code
_entity_poly.pdbx_strand_id
1 'polypeptide(L)'
;MPWDTAHWNNCVCLVQIQSVQGLIYFSSLVITAARLRVAANEKAEAEKILQIKKAEGEAESKYLAGLGIARQRQAIVDGLRDSVLAFSENVPGTTSKDVMDMVLVTQYFDTMKDIGASSKSNSVFIPHGPGAVRDIAAQIRDGLLQANSTDGM
;
A
#
# COMPACT_ATOMS: atom_id res chain seq x y z
N MET A 1 47.62 58.90 -50.29
CA MET A 1 47.35 58.75 -48.84
C MET A 1 47.81 57.35 -48.46
N PRO A 2 48.92 57.19 -47.72
CA PRO A 2 49.39 55.88 -47.33
C PRO A 2 48.57 55.40 -46.13
N TRP A 3 47.96 54.23 -46.26
CA TRP A 3 47.27 53.55 -45.16
C TRP A 3 48.32 53.19 -44.11
N ASP A 4 48.14 53.66 -42.89
CA ASP A 4 49.07 53.41 -41.80
C ASP A 4 49.14 51.90 -41.51
N THR A 5 50.33 51.32 -41.60
CA THR A 5 50.62 49.91 -41.30
C THR A 5 50.09 49.45 -39.94
N ALA A 6 49.95 50.37 -38.99
CA ALA A 6 49.37 50.08 -37.68
C ALA A 6 47.88 49.71 -37.75
N HIS A 7 47.09 50.38 -38.60
CA HIS A 7 45.67 50.10 -38.77
C HIS A 7 45.42 48.75 -39.47
N TRP A 8 46.28 48.40 -40.43
CA TRP A 8 46.19 47.12 -41.15
C TRP A 8 46.51 45.93 -40.23
N ASN A 9 47.56 46.03 -39.41
CA ASN A 9 47.89 45.00 -38.42
C ASN A 9 46.81 44.84 -37.35
N ASN A 10 46.15 45.92 -36.93
CA ASN A 10 45.05 45.85 -35.96
C ASN A 10 43.82 45.13 -36.56
N CYS A 11 43.44 45.45 -37.80
CA CYS A 11 42.37 44.73 -38.50
C CYS A 11 42.67 43.24 -38.70
N VAL A 12 43.89 42.88 -39.13
CA VAL A 12 44.29 41.47 -39.29
C VAL A 12 44.28 40.75 -37.94
N CYS A 13 44.74 41.40 -36.87
CA CYS A 13 44.72 40.85 -35.51
C CYS A 13 43.28 40.61 -35.01
N LEU A 14 42.35 41.55 -35.22
CA LEU A 14 40.95 41.41 -34.81
C LEU A 14 40.22 40.29 -35.57
N VAL A 15 40.48 40.13 -36.87
CA VAL A 15 39.93 39.02 -37.66
C VAL A 15 40.49 37.68 -37.17
N GLN A 16 41.79 37.62 -36.84
CA GLN A 16 42.42 36.43 -36.27
C GLN A 16 41.82 36.10 -34.89
N ILE A 17 41.60 37.09 -34.03
CA ILE A 17 40.99 36.93 -32.69
C ILE A 17 39.54 36.44 -32.82
N GLN A 18 38.73 37.03 -33.71
CA GLN A 18 37.35 36.61 -33.93
C GLN A 18 37.24 35.15 -34.42
N SER A 19 38.19 34.69 -35.24
CA SER A 19 38.24 33.29 -35.67
C SER A 19 38.50 32.30 -34.53
N VAL A 20 39.36 32.68 -33.58
CA VAL A 20 39.70 31.85 -32.40
C VAL A 20 38.57 31.88 -31.36
N GLN A 21 37.87 33.01 -31.22
CA GLN A 21 36.75 33.17 -30.29
C GLN A 21 35.58 32.22 -30.62
N GLY A 22 35.32 32.00 -31.92
CA GLY A 22 34.32 31.02 -32.38
C GLY A 22 34.67 29.57 -32.01
N LEU A 23 35.96 29.21 -32.11
CA LEU A 23 36.44 27.87 -31.74
C LEU A 23 36.33 27.61 -30.23
N ILE A 24 36.66 28.61 -29.40
CA ILE A 24 36.55 28.54 -27.93
C ILE A 24 35.07 28.39 -27.51
N TYR A 25 34.17 29.15 -28.14
CA TYR A 25 32.74 29.05 -27.87
C TYR A 25 32.21 27.65 -28.21
N PHE A 26 32.60 27.10 -29.37
CA PHE A 26 32.24 25.75 -29.78
C PHE A 26 32.78 24.67 -28.83
N SER A 27 34.05 24.76 -28.40
CA SER A 27 34.60 23.77 -27.46
C SER A 27 33.90 23.82 -26.10
N SER A 28 33.56 25.01 -25.61
CA SER A 28 32.79 25.19 -24.37
C SER A 28 31.38 24.60 -24.48
N LEU A 29 30.71 24.81 -25.62
CA LEU A 29 29.40 24.23 -25.91
C LEU A 29 29.45 22.69 -25.90
N VAL A 30 30.48 22.10 -26.52
CA VAL A 30 30.65 20.63 -26.55
C VAL A 30 30.88 20.07 -25.14
N ILE A 31 31.73 20.72 -24.33
CA ILE A 31 32.02 20.28 -22.96
C ILE A 31 30.77 20.39 -22.07
N THR A 32 30.01 21.48 -22.18
CA THR A 32 28.77 21.67 -21.41
C THR A 32 27.70 20.68 -21.84
N ALA A 33 27.48 20.47 -23.14
CA ALA A 33 26.54 19.46 -23.66
C ALA A 33 26.90 18.03 -23.20
N ALA A 34 28.19 17.67 -23.21
CA ALA A 34 28.65 16.38 -22.73
C ALA A 34 28.36 16.18 -21.23
N ARG A 35 28.62 17.20 -20.39
CA ARG A 35 28.32 17.16 -18.95
C ARG A 35 26.82 17.10 -18.67
N LEU A 36 26.02 17.88 -19.40
CA LEU A 36 24.56 17.86 -19.26
C LEU A 36 23.99 16.48 -19.61
N ARG A 37 24.52 15.80 -20.64
CA ARG A 37 24.08 14.45 -20.99
C ARG A 37 24.38 13.44 -19.89
N VAL A 38 25.58 13.50 -19.30
CA VAL A 38 25.96 12.60 -18.19
C VAL A 38 25.08 12.87 -16.98
N ALA A 39 24.91 14.14 -16.59
CA ALA A 39 24.06 14.51 -15.47
C ALA A 39 22.58 14.11 -15.69
N ALA A 40 22.07 14.21 -16.92
CA ALA A 40 20.71 13.76 -17.26
C ALA A 40 20.55 12.24 -17.13
N ASN A 41 21.55 11.46 -17.58
CA ASN A 41 21.53 10.01 -17.46
C ASN A 41 21.61 9.54 -16.00
N GLU A 42 22.53 10.12 -15.22
CA GLU A 42 22.66 9.81 -13.79
C GLU A 42 21.38 10.16 -13.02
N LYS A 43 20.74 11.29 -13.34
CA LYS A 43 19.47 11.67 -12.74
C LYS A 43 18.35 10.68 -13.11
N ALA A 44 18.27 10.26 -14.37
CA ALA A 44 17.27 9.29 -14.82
C ALA A 44 17.46 7.92 -14.15
N GLU A 45 18.71 7.46 -13.98
CA GLU A 45 19.02 6.24 -13.26
C GLU A 45 18.67 6.34 -11.77
N ALA A 46 18.98 7.47 -11.13
CA ALA A 46 18.61 7.72 -9.73
C ALA A 46 17.09 7.70 -9.53
N GLU A 47 16.32 8.35 -10.42
CA GLU A 47 14.85 8.34 -10.38
C GLU A 47 14.29 6.92 -10.55
N LYS A 48 14.86 6.12 -11.46
CA LYS A 48 14.47 4.72 -11.64
C LYS A 48 14.72 3.90 -10.37
N ILE A 49 15.89 4.04 -9.75
CA ILE A 49 16.23 3.32 -8.51
C ILE A 49 15.28 3.72 -7.39
N LEU A 50 14.97 5.02 -7.24
CA LEU A 50 14.01 5.50 -6.24
C LEU A 50 12.62 4.89 -6.43
N GLN A 51 12.13 4.83 -7.67
CA GLN A 51 10.83 4.23 -7.97
C GLN A 51 10.80 2.73 -7.66
N ILE A 52 11.83 1.98 -8.06
CA ILE A 52 11.93 0.54 -7.77
C ILE A 52 11.99 0.31 -6.26
N LYS A 53 12.84 1.05 -5.53
CA LYS A 53 12.98 0.89 -4.09
C LYS A 53 11.70 1.25 -3.33
N LYS A 54 10.98 2.25 -3.80
CA LYS A 54 9.66 2.60 -3.26
C LYS A 54 8.66 1.46 -3.48
N ALA A 55 8.59 0.92 -4.70
CA ALA A 55 7.69 -0.19 -5.01
C ALA A 55 8.04 -1.48 -4.23
N GLU A 56 9.33 -1.80 -4.09
CA GLU A 56 9.82 -2.90 -3.26
C GLU A 56 9.40 -2.72 -1.80
N GLY A 57 9.61 -1.53 -1.23
CA GLY A 57 9.23 -1.24 0.15
C GLY A 57 7.71 -1.29 0.38
N GLU A 58 6.91 -0.82 -0.59
CA GLU A 58 5.45 -0.92 -0.53
C GLU A 58 4.96 -2.39 -0.59
N ALA A 59 5.60 -3.21 -1.42
CA ALA A 59 5.29 -4.64 -1.52
C ALA A 59 5.66 -5.39 -0.22
N GLU A 60 6.86 -5.14 0.32
CA GLU A 60 7.33 -5.75 1.56
C GLU A 60 6.47 -5.33 2.76
N SER A 61 6.10 -4.04 2.84
CA SER A 61 5.20 -3.54 3.88
C SER A 61 3.83 -4.25 3.87
N LYS A 62 3.21 -4.40 2.69
CA LYS A 62 1.94 -5.14 2.54
C LYS A 62 2.09 -6.61 2.92
N TYR A 63 3.21 -7.24 2.54
CA TYR A 63 3.50 -8.62 2.90
C TYR A 63 3.62 -8.81 4.42
N LEU A 64 4.41 -7.96 5.08
CA LEU A 64 4.59 -8.00 6.54
C LEU A 64 3.28 -7.69 7.28
N ALA A 65 2.48 -6.74 6.79
CA ALA A 65 1.16 -6.45 7.33
C ALA A 65 0.23 -7.66 7.21
N GLY A 66 0.19 -8.32 6.05
CA GLY A 66 -0.60 -9.53 5.83
C GLY A 66 -0.16 -10.68 6.74
N LEU A 67 1.16 -10.87 6.89
CA LEU A 67 1.72 -11.87 7.79
C LEU A 67 1.36 -11.59 9.26
N GLY A 68 1.39 -10.32 9.68
CA GLY A 68 0.99 -9.91 11.02
C GLY A 68 -0.47 -10.24 11.30
N ILE A 69 -1.37 -9.90 10.37
CA ILE A 69 -2.81 -10.23 10.49
C ILE A 69 -3.02 -11.74 10.54
N ALA A 70 -2.34 -12.51 9.69
CA ALA A 70 -2.45 -13.97 9.68
C ALA A 70 -1.99 -14.59 11.01
N ARG A 71 -0.85 -14.14 11.54
CA ARG A 71 -0.34 -14.59 12.86
C ARG A 71 -1.27 -14.20 13.99
N GLN A 72 -1.83 -12.99 13.96
CA GLN A 72 -2.80 -12.55 14.95
C GLN A 72 -4.06 -13.43 14.90
N ARG A 73 -4.60 -13.71 13.71
CA ARG A 73 -5.76 -14.60 13.54
C ARG A 73 -5.48 -16.01 14.06
N GLN A 74 -4.29 -16.55 13.79
CA GLN A 74 -3.87 -17.85 14.32
C GLN A 74 -3.85 -17.85 15.85
N ALA A 75 -3.22 -16.85 16.47
CA ALA A 75 -3.17 -16.73 17.94
C ALA A 75 -4.55 -16.59 18.57
N ILE A 76 -5.49 -15.90 17.91
CA ILE A 76 -6.90 -15.80 18.36
C ILE A 76 -7.57 -17.17 18.34
N VAL A 77 -7.44 -17.92 17.24
CA VAL A 77 -8.06 -19.25 17.10
C VAL A 77 -7.48 -20.23 18.11
N ASP A 78 -6.16 -20.24 18.28
CA ASP A 78 -5.49 -21.12 19.24
C ASP A 78 -5.90 -20.78 20.67
N GLY A 79 -5.93 -19.49 21.04
CA GLY A 79 -6.39 -19.04 22.36
C GLY A 79 -7.87 -19.36 22.63
N LEU A 80 -8.75 -19.25 21.63
CA LEU A 80 -10.15 -19.63 21.76
C LEU A 80 -10.30 -21.14 21.96
N ARG A 81 -9.53 -21.95 21.22
CA ARG A 81 -9.53 -23.40 21.38
C ARG A 81 -9.12 -23.81 22.80
N ASP A 82 -8.04 -23.24 23.31
CA ASP A 82 -7.55 -23.52 24.67
C ASP A 82 -8.58 -23.09 25.72
N SER A 83 -9.23 -21.95 25.52
CA SER A 83 -10.31 -21.47 26.40
C SER A 83 -11.50 -22.43 26.44
N VAL A 84 -11.91 -22.96 25.28
CA VAL A 84 -13.03 -23.93 25.19
C VAL A 84 -12.68 -25.27 25.84
N LEU A 85 -11.46 -25.76 25.65
CA LEU A 85 -10.98 -27.00 26.29
C LEU A 85 -10.93 -26.84 27.81
N ALA A 86 -10.34 -25.74 28.31
CA ALA A 86 -10.27 -25.46 29.74
C ALA A 86 -11.66 -25.34 30.37
N PHE A 87 -12.63 -24.73 29.69
CA PHE A 87 -14.00 -24.60 30.21
C PHE A 87 -14.71 -25.96 30.30
N SER A 88 -14.50 -26.83 29.30
CA SER A 88 -15.06 -28.17 29.28
C SER A 88 -14.50 -29.07 30.39
N GLU A 89 -13.24 -28.88 30.81
CA GLU A 89 -12.63 -29.65 31.90
C GLU A 89 -13.07 -29.17 33.29
N ASN A 90 -13.27 -27.86 33.46
CA ASN A 90 -13.56 -27.26 34.78
C ASN A 90 -15.06 -27.24 35.14
N VAL A 91 -15.97 -27.35 34.15
CA VAL A 91 -17.42 -27.29 34.39
C VAL A 91 -18.10 -28.57 33.89
N PRO A 92 -18.36 -29.55 34.79
CA PRO A 92 -18.95 -30.82 34.40
C PRO A 92 -20.36 -30.64 33.83
N GLY A 93 -20.61 -31.23 32.66
CA GLY A 93 -21.91 -31.20 31.97
C GLY A 93 -22.05 -30.15 30.87
N THR A 94 -21.03 -29.31 30.64
CA THR A 94 -21.02 -28.35 29.52
C THR A 94 -20.39 -28.96 28.28
N THR A 95 -21.00 -28.76 27.12
CA THR A 95 -20.41 -29.18 25.84
C THR A 95 -19.72 -28.00 25.16
N SER A 96 -18.71 -28.26 24.32
CA SER A 96 -18.05 -27.20 23.53
C SER A 96 -19.03 -26.39 22.66
N LYS A 97 -20.18 -26.99 22.31
CA LYS A 97 -21.27 -26.33 21.59
C LYS A 97 -21.93 -25.25 22.43
N ASP A 98 -22.19 -25.50 23.72
CA ASP A 98 -22.87 -24.54 24.60
C ASP A 98 -21.98 -23.32 24.88
N VAL A 99 -20.66 -23.52 24.99
CA VAL A 99 -19.68 -22.43 25.12
C VAL A 99 -19.66 -21.58 23.85
N MET A 100 -19.67 -22.22 22.67
CA MET A 100 -19.67 -21.50 21.39
C MET A 100 -20.97 -20.72 21.16
N ASP A 101 -22.12 -21.29 21.54
CA ASP A 101 -23.42 -20.60 21.49
C ASP A 101 -23.45 -19.37 22.41
N MET A 102 -22.86 -19.45 23.62
CA MET A 102 -22.71 -18.30 24.52
C MET A 102 -21.84 -17.20 23.91
N VAL A 103 -20.69 -17.54 23.31
CA VAL A 103 -19.79 -16.58 22.64
C VAL A 103 -20.49 -15.86 21.49
N LEU A 104 -21.29 -16.58 20.69
CA LEU A 104 -22.07 -15.98 19.60
C LEU A 104 -23.11 -14.96 20.12
N VAL A 105 -23.77 -15.26 21.24
CA VAL A 105 -24.71 -14.34 21.88
C VAL A 105 -24.00 -13.11 22.44
N THR A 106 -22.82 -13.27 23.06
CA THR A 106 -22.00 -12.14 23.53
C THR A 106 -21.56 -11.25 22.37
N GLN A 107 -21.07 -11.82 21.27
CA GLN A 107 -20.67 -11.07 20.09
C GLN A 107 -21.86 -10.30 19.48
N TYR A 108 -23.06 -10.88 19.49
CA TYR A 108 -24.29 -10.20 19.07
C TYR A 108 -24.60 -8.97 19.96
N PHE A 109 -24.45 -9.09 21.28
CA PHE A 109 -24.65 -7.94 22.18
C PHE A 109 -23.54 -6.89 22.06
N ASP A 110 -22.28 -7.29 21.89
CA ASP A 110 -21.16 -6.37 21.71
C ASP A 110 -21.29 -5.58 20.40
N THR A 111 -21.68 -6.25 19.30
CA THR A 111 -21.95 -5.57 18.03
C THR A 111 -23.14 -4.62 18.12
N MET A 112 -24.22 -5.00 18.82
CA MET A 112 -25.32 -4.08 19.10
C MET A 112 -24.88 -2.89 19.96
N LYS A 113 -23.99 -3.09 20.93
CA LYS A 113 -23.44 -2.02 21.76
C LYS A 113 -22.57 -1.06 20.95
N ASP A 114 -21.69 -1.56 20.08
CA ASP A 114 -20.85 -0.74 19.21
C ASP A 114 -21.67 0.06 18.20
N ILE A 115 -22.71 -0.56 17.64
CA ILE A 115 -23.69 0.12 16.77
C ILE A 115 -24.45 1.18 17.56
N GLY A 116 -24.88 0.88 18.78
CA GLY A 116 -25.60 1.82 19.66
C GLY A 116 -24.73 2.98 20.18
N ALA A 117 -23.42 2.76 20.34
CA ALA A 117 -22.46 3.77 20.76
C ALA A 117 -22.01 4.68 19.60
N SER A 118 -22.05 4.17 18.36
CA SER A 118 -21.81 4.95 17.15
C SER A 118 -23.07 5.73 16.78
N SER A 119 -23.28 6.89 17.41
CA SER A 119 -24.47 7.76 17.31
C SER A 119 -24.81 8.32 15.91
N LYS A 120 -24.32 7.73 14.82
CA LYS A 120 -24.52 8.20 13.44
C LYS A 120 -25.60 7.38 12.72
N SER A 121 -26.85 7.59 13.15
CA SER A 121 -28.08 7.55 12.33
C SER A 121 -28.20 6.45 11.26
N ASN A 122 -28.02 5.18 11.61
CA ASN A 122 -28.55 4.07 10.81
C ASN A 122 -29.52 3.28 11.70
N SER A 123 -30.82 3.42 11.44
CA SER A 123 -31.85 2.57 12.06
C SER A 123 -31.65 1.16 11.51
N VAL A 124 -30.94 0.31 12.25
CA VAL A 124 -30.75 -1.10 11.92
C VAL A 124 -31.92 -1.87 12.53
N PHE A 125 -32.86 -2.31 11.69
CA PHE A 125 -33.92 -3.22 12.10
C PHE A 125 -33.31 -4.60 12.35
N ILE A 126 -33.01 -4.88 13.62
CA ILE A 126 -32.57 -6.21 14.04
C ILE A 126 -33.82 -7.02 14.41
N PRO A 127 -34.13 -8.12 13.71
CA PRO A 127 -35.23 -8.98 14.10
C PRO A 127 -34.88 -9.59 15.47
N HIS A 128 -35.49 -9.07 16.54
CA HIS A 128 -35.28 -9.52 17.91
C HIS A 128 -36.48 -10.37 18.33
N GLY A 129 -36.50 -11.60 17.83
CA GLY A 129 -37.35 -12.68 18.32
C GLY A 129 -36.48 -13.85 18.78
N PRO A 130 -36.90 -14.66 19.78
CA PRO A 130 -36.13 -15.84 20.22
C PRO A 130 -35.81 -16.83 19.10
N GLY A 131 -36.57 -16.83 18.00
CA GLY A 131 -36.32 -17.61 16.78
C GLY A 131 -35.39 -16.93 15.76
N ALA A 132 -35.19 -15.62 15.85
CA ALA A 132 -34.46 -14.85 14.83
C ALA A 132 -32.98 -15.21 14.76
N VAL A 133 -32.34 -15.56 15.88
CA VAL A 133 -30.93 -16.01 15.88
C VAL A 133 -30.78 -17.33 15.14
N ARG A 134 -31.76 -18.24 15.28
CA ARG A 134 -31.78 -19.52 14.57
C ARG A 134 -32.07 -19.33 13.08
N ASP A 135 -32.94 -18.38 12.73
CA ASP A 135 -33.25 -18.06 11.34
C ASP A 135 -32.08 -17.33 10.64
N ILE A 136 -31.37 -16.43 11.33
CA ILE A 136 -30.15 -15.80 10.82
C ILE A 136 -29.06 -16.86 10.59
N ALA A 137 -28.85 -17.77 11.54
CA ALA A 137 -27.88 -18.84 11.40
C ALA A 137 -28.21 -19.79 10.24
N ALA A 138 -29.49 -20.07 9.99
CA ALA A 138 -29.95 -20.84 8.84
C ALA A 138 -29.70 -20.09 7.51
N GLN A 139 -30.07 -18.81 7.44
CA GLN A 139 -29.88 -17.99 6.24
C GLN A 139 -28.41 -17.81 5.87
N ILE A 140 -27.51 -17.63 6.84
CA ILE A 140 -26.06 -17.55 6.57
C ILE A 140 -25.54 -18.89 6.00
N ARG A 141 -26.04 -20.02 6.51
CA ARG A 141 -25.63 -21.35 6.04
C ARG A 141 -26.12 -21.62 4.62
N ASP A 142 -27.37 -21.30 4.33
CA ASP A 142 -27.97 -21.47 3.00
C ASP A 142 -27.32 -20.54 1.97
N GLY A 143 -27.03 -19.29 2.34
CA GLY A 143 -26.30 -18.34 1.48
C GLY A 143 -24.88 -18.81 1.14
N LEU A 144 -24.17 -19.43 2.09
CA LEU A 144 -22.83 -19.98 1.85
C LEU A 144 -22.87 -21.21 0.93
N LEU A 145 -23.88 -22.08 1.11
CA LEU A 145 -24.09 -23.25 0.25
C LEU A 145 -24.48 -22.84 -1.18
N GLN A 146 -25.29 -21.79 -1.32
CA GLN A 146 -25.70 -21.27 -2.62
C GLN A 146 -24.55 -20.55 -3.33
N ALA A 147 -23.71 -19.79 -2.62
CA ALA A 147 -22.50 -19.18 -3.17
C ALA A 147 -21.50 -20.23 -3.71
N ASN A 148 -21.38 -21.37 -3.01
CA ASN A 148 -20.53 -22.48 -3.45
C ASN A 148 -21.11 -23.25 -4.65
N SER A 149 -22.40 -23.06 -4.96
CA SER A 149 -23.08 -23.67 -6.11
C SER A 149 -22.97 -22.82 -7.39
N THR A 150 -22.69 -21.52 -7.24
CA THR A 150 -22.62 -20.56 -8.36
C THR A 150 -21.21 -20.27 -8.86
N ASP A 151 -20.16 -20.73 -8.16
CA ASP A 151 -18.74 -20.55 -8.56
C ASP A 151 -18.26 -21.65 -9.55
N GLY A 152 -19.21 -22.32 -10.21
CA GLY A 152 -18.97 -23.45 -11.14
C GLY A 152 -19.63 -23.30 -12.52
N MET A 153 -20.04 -22.10 -12.92
CA MET A 153 -20.54 -21.75 -14.26
C MET A 153 -19.81 -20.52 -14.80
#